data_AF-A0A7C5R9R5-F1
#
_entry.id   AF-A0A7C5R9R5-F1
#
_cell.length_a   1.000
_cell.length_b   1.000
_cell.length_c   1.000
_cell.angle_alpha   90.00
_cell.angle_beta   90.00
_cell.angle_gamma   90.00
#
_symmetry.space_group_name_H-M   'P 1'
#
loop_
_entity.id
_entity.type
_entity.pdbx_description
1 polymer ?
#
loop_
_entity_poly.entity_id
_entity_poly.type
_entity_poly.pdbx_seq_one_letter_code
_entity_poly.pdbx_strand_id
1 'polypeptide(L)'
;MKKNETLILLLFLSLTAASQDSHKYLLDGDRNYNNGDYEKAELNYRRALENNPDPQTTYNLGNTIYRQERFDEATAHYKATAETATDPAVRAMAYHNLGNALFQEGKFKESIEAYKNALRLNPHDLETKKNLFQAIRKVQPPPPPQSQQQQQQQQQQQQQQQQQQQQQQQQYKPGKDLTKEEATKLLEIMDREEQKVQQKRRKVATKKKQKKDW
;
A
#
# COMPACT_ATOMS: atom_id res chain seq x y z
N MET A 1 -51.84 -26.44 -13.63
CA MET A 1 -50.38 -26.54 -13.43
C MET A 1 -49.55 -25.72 -14.44
N LYS A 2 -49.97 -25.53 -15.70
CA LYS A 2 -49.18 -24.80 -16.72
C LYS A 2 -48.99 -23.27 -16.50
N LYS A 3 -49.85 -22.60 -15.72
CA LYS A 3 -49.77 -21.14 -15.49
C LYS A 3 -48.63 -20.71 -14.55
N ASN A 4 -48.19 -21.60 -13.65
CA ASN A 4 -47.09 -21.28 -12.72
C ASN A 4 -45.72 -21.48 -13.39
N GLU A 5 -45.61 -22.42 -14.33
CA GLU A 5 -44.37 -22.66 -15.07
C GLU A 5 -44.03 -21.55 -16.07
N THR A 6 -45.04 -20.99 -16.76
CA THR A 6 -44.81 -19.84 -17.66
C THR A 6 -44.50 -18.55 -16.92
N LEU A 7 -45.06 -18.34 -15.72
CA LEU A 7 -44.74 -17.18 -14.88
C LEU A 7 -43.30 -17.25 -14.35
N ILE A 8 -42.86 -18.44 -13.93
CA ILE A 8 -41.47 -18.69 -13.51
C ILE A 8 -40.51 -18.50 -14.69
N LEU A 9 -40.83 -19.03 -15.88
CA LEU A 9 -39.99 -18.84 -17.08
C LEU A 9 -39.85 -17.37 -17.49
N LEU A 10 -40.93 -16.58 -17.42
CA LEU A 10 -40.91 -15.14 -17.72
C LEU A 10 -40.10 -14.34 -16.69
N LEU A 11 -40.19 -14.70 -15.40
CA LEU A 11 -39.35 -14.13 -14.35
C LEU A 11 -37.86 -14.41 -14.59
N PHE A 12 -37.50 -15.66 -14.91
CA PHE A 12 -36.13 -16.02 -15.26
C PHE A 12 -35.63 -15.28 -16.52
N LEU A 13 -36.46 -15.12 -17.56
CA LEU A 13 -36.08 -14.39 -18.77
C LEU A 13 -35.82 -12.89 -18.47
N SER A 14 -36.65 -12.27 -17.64
CA SER A 14 -36.51 -10.85 -17.29
C SER A 14 -35.25 -10.56 -16.45
N LEU A 15 -34.87 -11.45 -15.52
CA LEU A 15 -33.62 -11.32 -14.77
C LEU A 15 -32.38 -11.46 -15.67
N THR A 16 -32.43 -12.33 -16.70
CA THR A 16 -31.28 -12.49 -17.61
C THR A 16 -31.03 -11.25 -18.48
N ALA A 17 -32.08 -10.55 -18.93
CA ALA A 17 -31.94 -9.36 -19.75
C ALA A 17 -31.31 -8.18 -18.97
N ALA A 18 -31.79 -7.91 -17.74
CA ALA A 18 -31.23 -6.85 -16.90
C ALA A 18 -29.76 -7.10 -16.52
N SER A 19 -29.36 -8.36 -16.34
CA SER A 19 -27.96 -8.75 -16.06
C SER A 19 -27.04 -8.54 -17.27
N GLN A 20 -27.52 -8.82 -18.49
CA GLN A 20 -26.73 -8.62 -19.72
C GLN A 20 -26.45 -7.14 -19.98
N ASP A 21 -27.41 -6.26 -19.71
CA ASP A 21 -27.25 -4.83 -19.88
C ASP A 21 -26.22 -4.24 -18.89
N SER A 22 -26.25 -4.65 -17.62
CA SER A 22 -25.27 -4.22 -16.61
C SER A 22 -23.83 -4.56 -17.01
N HIS A 23 -23.59 -5.79 -17.49
CA HIS A 23 -22.25 -6.21 -17.91
C HIS A 23 -21.74 -5.41 -19.11
N LYS A 24 -22.61 -5.14 -20.10
CA LYS A 24 -22.25 -4.31 -21.24
C LYS A 24 -21.84 -2.90 -20.79
N TYR A 25 -22.62 -2.27 -19.90
CA TYR A 25 -22.29 -0.95 -19.37
C TYR A 25 -20.98 -0.94 -18.59
N LEU A 26 -20.67 -2.00 -17.83
CA LEU A 26 -19.37 -2.14 -17.18
C LEU A 26 -18.21 -2.11 -18.19
N LEU A 27 -18.30 -2.92 -19.25
CA LEU A 27 -17.26 -2.99 -20.29
C LEU A 27 -17.11 -1.67 -21.06
N ASP A 28 -18.22 -1.01 -21.38
CA ASP A 28 -18.18 0.31 -22.02
C ASP A 28 -17.63 1.37 -21.06
N GLY A 29 -17.91 1.27 -19.75
CA GLY A 29 -17.31 2.09 -18.70
C GLY A 29 -15.79 1.94 -18.68
N ASP A 30 -15.29 0.71 -18.62
CA ASP A 30 -13.85 0.40 -18.64
C ASP A 30 -13.17 0.91 -19.91
N ARG A 31 -13.82 0.74 -21.08
CA ARG A 31 -13.29 1.26 -22.35
C ARG A 31 -13.19 2.79 -22.32
N ASN A 32 -14.23 3.49 -21.88
CA ASN A 32 -14.23 4.94 -21.82
C ASN A 32 -13.18 5.46 -20.82
N TYR A 33 -13.06 4.81 -19.66
CA TYR A 33 -12.04 5.16 -18.66
C TYR A 33 -10.63 5.05 -19.21
N ASN A 34 -10.33 3.94 -19.90
CA ASN A 34 -9.03 3.70 -20.53
C ASN A 34 -8.72 4.70 -21.66
N ASN A 35 -9.76 5.19 -22.34
CA ASN A 35 -9.63 6.23 -23.36
C ASN A 35 -9.53 7.65 -22.77
N GLY A 36 -9.70 7.81 -21.45
CA GLY A 36 -9.70 9.11 -20.77
C GLY A 36 -11.02 9.89 -20.88
N ASP A 37 -12.07 9.30 -21.43
CA ASP A 37 -13.42 9.89 -21.50
C ASP A 37 -14.15 9.62 -20.18
N TYR A 38 -13.77 10.36 -19.14
CA TYR A 38 -14.22 10.10 -17.77
C TYR A 38 -15.70 10.39 -17.56
N GLU A 39 -16.27 11.33 -18.32
CA GLU A 39 -17.70 11.65 -18.30
C GLU A 39 -18.54 10.49 -18.82
N LYS A 40 -18.16 9.89 -19.97
CA LYS A 40 -18.86 8.69 -20.47
C LYS A 40 -18.61 7.47 -19.61
N ALA A 41 -17.40 7.33 -19.05
CA ALA A 41 -17.09 6.24 -18.13
C ALA A 41 -18.01 6.30 -16.91
N GLU A 42 -18.19 7.47 -16.30
CA GLU A 42 -19.07 7.67 -15.16
C GLU A 42 -20.52 7.30 -15.50
N LEU A 43 -21.05 7.79 -16.63
CA LEU A 43 -22.41 7.46 -17.06
C LEU A 43 -22.61 5.95 -17.19
N ASN A 44 -21.65 5.25 -17.80
CA ASN A 44 -21.74 3.81 -18.00
C ASN A 44 -21.59 3.03 -16.69
N TYR A 45 -20.66 3.41 -15.80
CA TYR A 45 -20.55 2.76 -14.50
C TYR A 45 -21.80 2.96 -13.63
N ARG A 46 -22.42 4.14 -13.66
CA ARG A 46 -23.69 4.38 -12.96
C ARG A 46 -24.80 3.46 -13.48
N ARG A 47 -24.94 3.36 -14.81
CA ARG A 47 -25.91 2.43 -15.44
C ARG A 47 -25.63 0.98 -15.10
N ALA A 48 -24.36 0.56 -15.05
CA ALA A 48 -23.97 -0.78 -14.66
C ALA A 48 -24.44 -1.12 -13.24
N LEU A 49 -24.43 -0.14 -12.33
CA LEU A 49 -24.78 -0.29 -10.92
C LEU A 49 -26.29 -0.21 -10.62
N GLU A 50 -27.13 0.31 -11.52
CA GLU A 50 -28.57 0.58 -11.25
C GLU A 50 -29.33 -0.66 -10.72
N ASN A 51 -29.06 -1.83 -11.29
CA ASN A 51 -29.75 -3.08 -10.93
C ASN A 51 -28.79 -4.18 -10.46
N ASN A 52 -27.49 -3.90 -10.43
CA ASN A 52 -26.46 -4.85 -10.02
C ASN A 52 -25.37 -4.14 -9.21
N PRO A 53 -25.63 -3.84 -7.92
CA PRO A 53 -24.65 -3.22 -7.05
C PRO A 53 -23.43 -4.13 -6.91
N ASP A 54 -22.27 -3.63 -7.34
CA ASP A 54 -21.02 -4.37 -7.31
C ASP A 54 -19.90 -3.49 -6.69
N PRO A 55 -19.19 -3.96 -5.65
CA PRO A 55 -18.16 -3.16 -4.99
C PRO A 55 -17.01 -2.76 -5.92
N GLN A 56 -16.63 -3.63 -6.87
CA GLN A 56 -15.55 -3.37 -7.82
C GLN A 56 -15.95 -2.28 -8.83
N THR A 57 -17.18 -2.35 -9.35
CA THR A 57 -17.75 -1.33 -10.23
C THR A 57 -17.93 0.00 -9.49
N THR A 58 -18.34 -0.03 -8.23
CA THR A 58 -18.40 1.15 -7.35
C THR A 58 -17.02 1.78 -7.15
N TYR A 59 -15.98 0.96 -7.01
CA TYR A 59 -14.59 1.42 -6.92
C TYR A 59 -14.12 2.08 -8.23
N ASN A 60 -14.45 1.48 -9.36
CA ASN A 60 -14.10 2.03 -10.69
C ASN A 60 -14.83 3.36 -10.95
N LEU A 61 -16.08 3.48 -10.51
CA LEU A 61 -16.81 4.76 -10.51
C LEU A 61 -16.10 5.81 -9.65
N GLY A 62 -15.67 5.43 -8.44
CA GLY A 62 -14.85 6.30 -7.57
C GLY A 62 -13.56 6.76 -8.23
N ASN A 63 -12.83 5.87 -8.89
CA ASN A 63 -11.63 6.21 -9.66
C ASN A 63 -11.94 7.20 -10.77
N THR A 64 -13.03 6.97 -11.51
CA THR A 64 -13.46 7.83 -12.62
C THR A 64 -13.77 9.24 -12.13
N ILE A 65 -14.53 9.37 -11.05
CA ILE A 65 -14.89 10.65 -10.43
C ILE A 65 -13.63 11.34 -9.86
N TYR A 66 -12.71 10.59 -9.25
CA TYR A 66 -11.42 11.13 -8.80
C TYR A 66 -10.59 11.70 -9.95
N ARG A 67 -10.60 11.07 -11.14
CA ARG A 67 -9.91 11.58 -12.33
C ARG A 67 -10.52 12.87 -12.88
N GLN A 68 -11.78 13.15 -12.54
CA GLN A 68 -12.44 14.42 -12.80
C GLN A 68 -12.25 15.44 -11.65
N GLU A 69 -11.37 15.16 -10.68
CA GLU A 69 -11.05 16.02 -9.53
C GLU A 69 -12.23 16.30 -8.58
N ARG A 70 -13.31 15.52 -8.68
CA ARG A 70 -14.48 15.54 -7.78
C ARG A 70 -14.23 14.68 -6.54
N PHE A 71 -13.27 15.12 -5.72
CA PHE A 71 -12.72 14.29 -4.65
C PHE A 71 -13.72 13.96 -3.53
N ASP A 72 -14.63 14.88 -3.22
CA ASP A 72 -15.68 14.71 -2.21
C ASP A 72 -16.66 13.58 -2.56
N GLU A 73 -17.04 13.46 -3.84
CA GLU A 73 -17.90 12.40 -4.31
C GLU A 73 -17.14 11.07 -4.47
N ALA A 74 -15.89 11.12 -4.95
CA ALA A 74 -15.03 9.94 -4.99
C ALA A 74 -14.85 9.31 -3.60
N THR A 75 -14.69 10.14 -2.57
CA THR A 75 -14.64 9.73 -1.15
C THR A 75 -15.84 8.88 -0.76
N ALA A 76 -17.07 9.23 -1.19
CA ALA A 76 -18.27 8.46 -0.89
C ALA A 76 -18.23 7.06 -1.54
N HIS A 77 -17.81 6.97 -2.80
CA HIS A 77 -17.71 5.70 -3.52
C HIS A 77 -16.62 4.79 -2.95
N TYR A 78 -15.44 5.31 -2.64
CA TYR A 78 -14.39 4.52 -2.00
C TYR A 78 -14.78 4.03 -0.62
N LYS A 79 -15.45 4.86 0.18
CA LYS A 79 -15.98 4.45 1.48
C LYS A 79 -17.00 3.32 1.32
N ALA A 80 -17.94 3.46 0.39
CA ALA A 80 -18.93 2.42 0.11
C ALA A 80 -18.25 1.10 -0.30
N THR A 81 -17.26 1.12 -1.22
CA THR A 81 -16.49 -0.08 -1.58
C THR A 81 -15.79 -0.69 -0.36
N ALA A 82 -15.14 0.12 0.48
CA ALA A 82 -14.41 -0.39 1.65
C ALA A 82 -15.32 -1.06 2.70
N GLU A 83 -16.59 -0.65 2.75
CA GLU A 83 -17.64 -1.17 3.64
C GLU A 83 -18.35 -2.39 3.07
N THR A 84 -18.57 -2.46 1.75
CA THR A 84 -19.36 -3.54 1.11
C THR A 84 -18.53 -4.65 0.48
N ALA A 85 -17.28 -4.39 0.09
CA ALA A 85 -16.41 -5.42 -0.48
C ALA A 85 -16.06 -6.47 0.58
N THR A 86 -16.09 -7.75 0.18
CA THR A 86 -15.69 -8.88 1.04
C THR A 86 -14.20 -9.20 0.93
N ASP A 87 -13.60 -8.97 -0.25
CA ASP A 87 -12.18 -9.19 -0.50
C ASP A 87 -11.31 -8.16 0.26
N PRO A 88 -10.43 -8.60 1.18
CA PRO A 88 -9.50 -7.72 1.87
C PRO A 88 -8.60 -6.87 0.95
N ALA A 89 -8.22 -7.38 -0.22
CA ALA A 89 -7.39 -6.65 -1.17
C ALA A 89 -8.17 -5.48 -1.79
N VAL A 90 -9.42 -5.70 -2.20
CA VAL A 90 -10.30 -4.64 -2.71
C VAL A 90 -10.56 -3.59 -1.63
N ARG A 91 -10.83 -4.01 -0.40
CA ARG A 91 -11.00 -3.09 0.74
C ARG A 91 -9.73 -2.28 1.00
N ALA A 92 -8.54 -2.89 0.91
CA ALA A 92 -7.28 -2.20 1.09
C ALA A 92 -7.07 -1.11 0.02
N MET A 93 -7.33 -1.43 -1.26
CA MET A 93 -7.28 -0.47 -2.36
C MET A 93 -8.29 0.67 -2.19
N ALA A 94 -9.52 0.34 -1.77
CA ALA A 94 -10.56 1.34 -1.50
C ALA A 94 -10.16 2.29 -0.36
N TYR A 95 -9.62 1.78 0.75
CA TYR A 95 -9.10 2.63 1.82
C TYR A 95 -7.90 3.47 1.40
N HIS A 96 -7.03 2.94 0.53
CA HIS A 96 -5.91 3.71 -0.02
C HIS A 96 -6.42 4.90 -0.83
N ASN A 97 -7.32 4.67 -1.78
CA ASN A 97 -7.87 5.74 -2.62
C ASN A 97 -8.80 6.69 -1.87
N LEU A 98 -9.52 6.21 -0.85
CA LEU A 98 -10.22 7.07 0.10
C LEU A 98 -9.24 8.03 0.79
N GLY A 99 -8.08 7.53 1.22
CA GLY A 99 -7.03 8.37 1.79
C GLY A 99 -6.49 9.40 0.79
N ASN A 100 -6.31 9.03 -0.47
CA ASN A 100 -5.86 9.93 -1.54
C ASN A 100 -6.90 11.05 -1.79
N ALA A 101 -8.18 10.71 -1.92
CA ALA A 101 -9.26 11.68 -2.12
C ALA A 101 -9.35 12.68 -0.95
N LEU A 102 -9.39 12.16 0.28
CA LEU A 102 -9.39 13.00 1.49
C LEU A 102 -8.15 13.90 1.60
N PHE A 103 -6.99 13.43 1.13
CA PHE A 103 -5.77 14.25 1.10
C PHE A 103 -5.91 15.42 0.13
N GLN A 104 -6.47 15.21 -1.06
CA GLN A 104 -6.73 16.28 -2.03
C GLN A 104 -7.75 17.30 -1.50
N GLU A 105 -8.74 16.85 -0.73
CA GLU A 105 -9.70 17.73 -0.04
C GLU A 105 -9.08 18.50 1.15
N GLY A 106 -7.80 18.27 1.50
CA GLY A 106 -7.15 18.86 2.66
C GLY A 106 -7.59 18.26 4.01
N LYS A 107 -8.39 17.20 4.00
CA LYS A 107 -8.87 16.44 5.16
C LYS A 107 -7.80 15.46 5.66
N PHE A 108 -6.66 16.02 6.07
CA PHE A 108 -5.44 15.25 6.32
C PHE A 108 -5.57 14.25 7.49
N LYS A 109 -6.37 14.56 8.52
CA LYS A 109 -6.56 13.64 9.66
C LYS A 109 -7.36 12.41 9.27
N GLU A 110 -8.41 12.60 8.48
CA GLU A 110 -9.26 11.55 7.95
C GLU A 110 -8.49 10.69 6.94
N SER A 111 -7.69 11.34 6.08
CA SER A 111 -6.77 10.67 5.15
C SER A 111 -5.80 9.73 5.87
N ILE A 112 -5.23 10.15 7.02
CA ILE A 112 -4.36 9.31 7.86
C ILE A 112 -5.08 8.04 8.33
N GLU A 113 -6.31 8.15 8.80
CA GLU A 113 -7.07 6.99 9.27
C GLU A 113 -7.46 6.05 8.13
N ALA A 114 -7.80 6.57 6.95
CA ALA A 114 -8.02 5.78 5.74
C ALA A 114 -6.75 5.00 5.34
N TYR A 115 -5.59 5.65 5.24
CA TYR A 115 -4.33 4.96 4.93
C TYR A 115 -3.94 3.92 6.00
N LYS A 116 -4.19 4.19 7.28
CA LYS A 116 -3.99 3.19 8.34
C LYS A 116 -4.88 1.97 8.13
N ASN A 117 -6.15 2.15 7.77
CA ASN A 117 -7.06 1.05 7.45
C ASN A 117 -6.54 0.24 6.25
N ALA A 118 -6.08 0.89 5.19
CA ALA A 118 -5.44 0.22 4.06
C ALA A 118 -4.23 -0.61 4.50
N LEU A 119 -3.33 -0.05 5.32
CA LEU A 119 -2.14 -0.76 5.80
C LEU A 119 -2.42 -1.86 6.82
N ARG A 120 -3.55 -1.83 7.53
CA ARG A 120 -4.00 -2.96 8.36
C ARG A 120 -4.33 -4.18 7.50
N LEU A 121 -4.89 -3.94 6.31
CA LEU A 121 -5.27 -4.99 5.35
C LEU A 121 -4.10 -5.41 4.44
N ASN A 122 -3.26 -4.46 4.01
CA ASN A 122 -2.05 -4.69 3.23
C ASN A 122 -0.83 -3.96 3.84
N PRO A 123 -0.13 -4.59 4.81
CA PRO A 123 1.00 -3.96 5.50
C PRO A 123 2.23 -3.70 4.63
N HIS A 124 2.28 -4.25 3.42
CA HIS A 124 3.46 -4.17 2.54
C HIS A 124 3.35 -3.09 1.47
N ASP A 125 2.21 -2.44 1.34
CA ASP A 125 2.01 -1.33 0.42
C ASP A 125 2.95 -0.14 0.75
N LEU A 126 3.95 0.05 -0.10
CA LEU A 126 4.94 1.12 0.05
C LEU A 126 4.38 2.48 -0.36
N GLU A 127 3.43 2.52 -1.29
CA GLU A 127 2.80 3.76 -1.74
C GLU A 127 1.89 4.30 -0.64
N THR A 128 1.04 3.46 -0.06
CA THR A 128 0.21 3.86 1.09
C THR A 128 1.08 4.35 2.26
N LYS A 129 2.22 3.72 2.56
CA LYS A 129 3.14 4.21 3.60
C LYS A 129 3.70 5.61 3.29
N LYS A 130 4.07 5.86 2.03
CA LYS A 130 4.55 7.17 1.59
C LYS A 130 3.45 8.22 1.72
N ASN A 131 2.23 7.90 1.29
CA ASN A 131 1.10 8.83 1.34
C ASN A 131 0.66 9.10 2.79
N LEU A 132 0.66 8.09 3.65
CA LEU A 132 0.46 8.25 5.09
C LEU A 132 1.51 9.19 5.70
N PHE A 133 2.79 9.00 5.37
CA PHE A 133 3.85 9.89 5.84
C PHE A 133 3.64 11.33 5.37
N GLN A 134 3.23 11.54 4.12
CA GLN A 134 2.89 12.86 3.60
C GLN A 134 1.71 13.49 4.34
N ALA A 135 0.64 12.74 4.59
CA ALA A 135 -0.53 13.20 5.35
C ALA A 135 -0.16 13.58 6.79
N ILE A 136 0.68 12.77 7.46
CA ILE A 136 1.20 13.06 8.79
C ILE A 136 1.99 14.39 8.80
N ARG A 137 2.83 14.63 7.80
CA ARG A 137 3.59 15.90 7.68
C ARG A 137 2.71 17.13 7.47
N LYS A 138 1.50 16.98 6.93
CA LYS A 138 0.55 18.08 6.77
C LYS A 138 -0.15 18.46 8.08
N VAL A 139 -0.27 17.53 9.03
CA VAL A 139 -0.87 17.78 10.35
C VAL A 139 0.14 18.07 11.45
N GLN A 140 1.40 17.63 11.27
CA GLN A 140 2.48 17.95 12.21
C GLN A 140 3.15 19.26 11.82
N PRO A 141 3.56 20.10 12.80
CA PRO A 141 4.50 21.18 12.51
C PRO A 141 5.76 20.57 11.90
N PRO A 142 6.44 21.26 10.95
CA PRO A 142 7.70 20.77 10.42
C PRO A 142 8.63 20.47 11.61
N PRO A 143 9.34 19.32 11.60
CA PRO A 143 10.34 19.08 12.63
C PRO A 143 11.27 20.31 12.67
N PRO A 144 11.65 20.80 13.86
CA PRO A 144 12.59 21.91 13.95
C PRO A 144 13.79 21.58 13.05
N PRO A 145 14.33 22.57 12.31
CA PRO A 145 15.44 22.33 11.40
C PRO A 145 16.47 21.46 12.11
N GLN A 146 16.73 20.26 11.61
CA GLN A 146 17.83 19.46 12.14
C GLN A 146 19.06 20.35 12.02
N SER A 147 19.73 20.61 13.13
CA SER A 147 20.91 21.47 13.11
C SER A 147 21.89 20.91 12.09
N GLN A 148 22.53 21.76 11.30
CA GLN A 148 23.54 21.34 10.32
C GLN A 148 24.60 20.42 10.95
N GLN A 149 24.83 20.55 12.27
CA GLN A 149 25.64 19.63 13.08
C GLN A 149 25.14 18.17 13.11
N GLN A 150 23.84 17.90 13.22
CA GLN A 150 23.31 16.52 13.22
C GLN A 150 23.47 15.85 11.85
N GLN A 151 23.28 16.61 10.76
CA GLN A 151 23.54 16.11 9.40
C GLN A 151 25.03 15.88 9.15
N GLN A 152 25.90 16.80 9.59
CA GLN A 152 27.36 16.62 9.52
C GLN A 152 27.84 15.42 10.35
N GLN A 153 27.28 15.19 11.54
CA GLN A 153 27.62 14.03 12.36
C GLN A 153 27.21 12.70 11.70
N GLN A 154 26.05 12.63 11.05
CA GLN A 154 25.65 11.44 10.31
C GLN A 154 26.54 11.17 9.09
N GLN A 155 26.92 12.21 8.34
CA GLN A 155 27.86 12.09 7.22
C GLN A 155 29.26 11.65 7.70
N GLN A 156 29.76 12.22 8.80
CA GLN A 156 31.05 11.81 9.38
C GLN A 156 31.01 10.35 9.87
N GLN A 157 29.92 9.89 10.48
CA GLN A 157 29.80 8.49 10.89
C GLN A 157 29.76 7.53 9.69
N GLN A 158 29.10 7.90 8.59
CA GLN A 158 29.12 7.09 7.37
C GLN A 158 30.52 7.03 6.74
N GLN A 159 31.23 8.15 6.68
CA GLN A 159 32.60 8.20 6.17
C GLN A 159 33.55 7.36 7.04
N GLN A 160 33.44 7.44 8.37
CA GLN A 160 34.26 6.62 9.27
C GLN A 160 33.97 5.12 9.10
N GLN A 161 32.71 4.71 8.91
CA GLN A 161 32.38 3.31 8.65
C GLN A 161 32.94 2.81 7.32
N GLN A 162 32.89 3.64 6.27
CA GLN A 162 33.50 3.30 4.97
C GLN A 162 35.02 3.20 5.07
N GLN A 163 35.68 4.11 5.79
CA GLN A 163 37.13 4.04 6.01
C GLN A 163 37.53 2.81 6.82
N GLN A 164 36.77 2.44 7.85
CA GLN A 164 37.01 1.20 8.61
C GLN A 164 36.85 -0.04 7.73
N GLN A 165 35.84 -0.09 6.85
CA GLN A 165 35.68 -1.20 5.91
C GLN A 165 36.82 -1.27 4.90
N GLN A 166 37.29 -0.14 4.38
CA GLN A 166 38.43 -0.10 3.46
C GLN A 166 39.73 -0.51 4.14
N GLN A 167 39.97 -0.11 5.39
CA GLN A 167 41.14 -0.55 6.17
C GLN A 167 41.08 -2.06 6.46
N GLN A 168 39.91 -2.60 6.80
CA GLN A 168 39.73 -4.05 6.98
C GLN A 168 39.99 -4.83 5.69
N GLN A 169 39.62 -4.27 4.53
CA GLN A 169 39.91 -4.88 3.22
C GLN A 169 41.38 -4.78 2.83
N GLN A 170 42.08 -3.68 3.17
CA GLN A 170 43.51 -3.50 2.87
C GLN A 170 44.41 -4.32 3.80
N GLN A 171 43.96 -4.68 5.00
CA GLN A 171 44.69 -5.56 5.91
C GLN A 171 44.67 -7.03 5.45
N TYR A 172 43.76 -7.40 4.54
CA TYR A 172 43.74 -8.74 3.94
C TYR A 172 44.68 -8.84 2.74
N LYS A 173 45.86 -9.43 2.95
CA LYS A 173 46.77 -9.87 1.86
C LYS A 173 46.71 -11.39 1.74
N PRO A 174 46.12 -11.97 0.68
CA PRO A 174 46.21 -13.40 0.47
C PRO A 174 47.56 -13.73 -0.17
N GLY A 175 48.42 -14.45 0.56
CA GLY A 175 49.53 -15.21 -0.05
C GLY A 175 50.81 -15.38 0.78
N LYS A 176 50.90 -16.47 1.54
CA LYS A 176 51.96 -17.52 1.55
C LYS A 176 51.75 -18.42 2.77
N ASP A 177 51.41 -19.68 2.53
CA ASP A 177 51.19 -20.81 3.45
C ASP A 177 50.66 -20.46 4.85
N LEU A 178 49.32 -20.46 4.97
CA LEU A 178 48.62 -20.34 6.26
C LEU A 178 48.93 -21.58 7.09
N THR A 179 49.61 -21.41 8.22
CA THR A 179 49.85 -22.52 9.15
C THR A 179 48.52 -22.95 9.78
N LYS A 180 48.41 -24.23 10.21
CA LYS A 180 47.17 -24.78 10.79
C LYS A 180 46.66 -23.92 11.96
N GLU A 181 47.56 -23.38 12.78
CA GLU A 181 47.23 -22.50 13.91
C GLU A 181 46.64 -21.16 13.47
N GLU A 182 47.15 -20.56 12.39
CA GLU A 182 46.61 -19.32 11.83
C GLU A 182 45.22 -19.53 11.21
N ALA A 183 44.99 -20.66 10.53
CA ALA A 183 43.67 -21.03 10.01
C ALA A 183 42.65 -21.22 11.15
N THR A 184 43.08 -21.84 12.25
CA THR A 184 42.22 -22.09 13.42
C THR A 184 41.86 -20.78 14.12
N LYS A 185 42.83 -19.87 14.23
CA LYS A 185 42.62 -18.54 14.82
C LYS A 185 41.70 -17.67 13.96
N LEU A 186 41.78 -17.80 12.63
CA LEU A 186 40.88 -17.10 11.71
C LEU A 186 39.44 -17.63 11.83
N LEU A 187 39.25 -18.95 11.90
CA LEU A 187 37.95 -19.56 12.17
C LEU A 187 37.36 -19.08 13.49
N GLU A 188 38.17 -19.01 14.55
CA GLU A 188 37.72 -18.53 15.85
C GLU A 188 37.32 -17.04 15.82
N ILE A 189 38.04 -16.22 15.04
CA ILE A 189 37.68 -14.80 14.83
C ILE A 189 36.36 -14.70 14.07
N MET A 190 36.17 -15.48 13.01
CA MET A 190 34.94 -15.51 12.22
C MET A 190 33.74 -15.94 13.07
N ASP A 191 33.89 -16.99 13.88
CA ASP A 191 32.84 -17.46 14.80
C ASP A 191 32.48 -16.38 15.84
N ARG A 192 33.48 -15.68 16.40
CA ARG A 192 33.23 -14.58 17.34
C ARG A 192 32.50 -13.41 16.66
N GLU A 193 32.85 -13.08 15.43
CA GLU A 193 32.15 -12.04 14.67
C GLU A 193 30.72 -12.46 14.34
N GLU A 194 30.50 -13.71 13.93
CA GLU A 194 29.17 -14.23 13.67
C GLU A 194 28.31 -14.21 14.95
N GLN A 195 28.85 -14.62 16.09
CA GLN A 195 28.17 -14.52 17.38
C GLN A 195 27.81 -13.08 17.74
N LYS A 196 28.71 -12.11 17.51
CA LYS A 196 28.41 -10.68 17.72
C LYS A 196 27.29 -10.20 16.80
N VAL A 197 27.30 -10.60 15.53
CA VAL A 197 26.24 -10.26 14.56
C VAL A 197 24.91 -10.89 14.98
N GLN A 198 24.90 -12.16 15.40
CA GLN A 198 23.71 -12.83 15.90
C GLN A 198 23.19 -12.20 17.19
N GLN A 199 24.05 -11.80 18.14
CA GLN A 199 23.64 -11.07 19.34
C GLN A 199 23.03 -9.71 19.02
N LYS A 200 23.61 -8.96 18.06
CA LYS A 200 23.03 -7.70 17.58
C LYS A 200 21.66 -7.95 16.96
N ARG A 201 21.51 -8.96 16.09
CA ARG A 201 20.22 -9.35 15.51
C ARG A 201 19.18 -9.72 16.57
N ARG A 202 19.58 -10.49 17.59
CA ARG A 202 18.72 -10.84 18.74
C ARG A 202 18.28 -9.62 19.53
N LYS A 203 19.19 -8.69 19.87
CA LYS A 203 18.86 -7.43 20.56
C LYS A 203 17.91 -6.54 19.75
N VAL A 204 18.09 -6.50 18.43
CA VAL A 204 17.17 -5.79 17.52
C VAL A 204 15.79 -6.48 17.50
N ALA A 205 15.74 -7.81 17.49
CA ALA A 205 14.50 -8.58 17.55
C ALA A 205 13.75 -8.41 18.89
N THR A 206 14.44 -8.43 20.03
CA THR A 206 13.80 -8.17 21.34
C THR A 206 13.29 -6.74 21.49
N LYS A 207 14.03 -5.74 21.01
CA LYS A 207 13.52 -4.36 20.94
C LYS A 207 12.28 -4.22 20.06
N LYS A 208 12.21 -4.98 18.96
CA LYS A 208 11.02 -5.00 18.07
C LYS A 208 9.82 -5.70 18.72
N LYS A 209 10.05 -6.68 19.60
CA LYS A 209 8.99 -7.38 20.35
C LYS A 209 8.45 -6.50 21.49
N GLN A 210 9.31 -5.86 22.28
CA GLN A 210 8.90 -4.91 23.33
C GLN A 210 8.09 -3.71 22.80
N LYS A 211 8.34 -3.26 21.56
CA LYS A 211 7.54 -2.20 20.92
C LYS A 211 6.16 -2.65 20.41
N LYS A 212 5.86 -3.94 20.40
CA LYS A 212 4.54 -4.50 20.01
C LYS A 212 3.64 -4.83 21.20
N ASP A 213 4.20 -4.91 22.40
CA ASP A 213 3.51 -5.31 23.64
C ASP A 213 3.08 -4.08 24.49
N TRP A 214 3.01 -2.88 23.89
CA TRP A 214 2.45 -1.64 24.45
C TRP A 214 1.51 -0.99 23.44
#